data_AF-A0A7S2Q1M9-F1
#
_entry.id   AF-A0A7S2Q1M9-F1
#
_cell.length_a   1.000
_cell.length_b   1.000
_cell.length_c   1.000
_cell.angle_alpha   90.00
_cell.angle_beta   90.00
_cell.angle_gamma   90.00
#
_symmetry.space_group_name_H-M   'P 1'
#
loop_
_entity.id
_entity.type
_entity.pdbx_description
1 polymer ?
#
loop_
_entity_poly.entity_id
_entity_poly.type
_entity_poly.pdbx_seq_one_letter_code
_entity_poly.pdbx_strand_id
1 'polypeptide(L)'
;PSDEPWREEAVEEALPPRPGDEGMPRQDTILFRIEQEELVKLVNVCVPEGMMENRLVTFVYDGKRHDVVIPEGFEVGQQVPIRVQKRPPLERNQAQGACRGHQQWDSRSYYWEPLRHSPRVDDSCKLTDDDFKRRYECYLAMRGRNMDLLLHNLPEEVPADDDMEGPGSDVPQ
;
A
#
# COMPACT_ATOMS: atom_id res chain seq x y z
N PRO A 1 -8.24 24.80 -60.74
CA PRO A 1 -8.04 23.51 -60.03
C PRO A 1 -7.60 23.79 -58.60
N SER A 2 -8.57 23.85 -57.70
CA SER A 2 -8.43 24.12 -56.27
C SER A 2 -8.11 22.81 -55.53
N ASP A 3 -6.91 22.72 -54.98
CA ASP A 3 -6.55 21.71 -53.97
C ASP A 3 -7.01 22.22 -52.61
N GLU A 4 -8.05 21.60 -52.05
CA GLU A 4 -8.50 21.85 -50.69
C GLU A 4 -7.71 20.97 -49.71
N PRO A 5 -6.96 21.55 -48.74
CA PRO A 5 -6.13 20.79 -47.80
C PRO A 5 -6.91 20.28 -46.58
N TRP A 6 -8.22 20.48 -46.52
CA TRP A 6 -9.08 20.08 -45.39
C TRP A 6 -9.58 18.65 -45.54
N ARG A 7 -8.71 17.71 -45.92
CA ARG A 7 -9.06 16.28 -45.87
C ARG A 7 -9.41 15.97 -44.41
N GLU A 8 -10.70 15.98 -44.13
CA GLU A 8 -11.28 15.44 -42.91
C GLU A 8 -10.81 13.99 -42.86
N GLU A 9 -9.77 13.73 -42.08
CA GLU A 9 -9.48 12.38 -41.63
C GLU A 9 -10.74 11.97 -40.90
N ALA A 10 -11.57 11.16 -41.57
CA ALA A 10 -12.75 10.58 -40.99
C ALA A 10 -12.29 9.83 -39.74
N VAL A 11 -12.48 10.46 -38.58
CA VAL A 11 -12.35 9.80 -37.29
C VAL A 11 -13.39 8.72 -37.35
N GLU A 12 -12.95 7.49 -37.57
CA GLU A 12 -13.81 6.31 -37.65
C GLU A 12 -14.62 6.28 -36.35
N GLU A 13 -15.87 6.70 -36.45
CA GLU A 13 -16.74 6.95 -35.31
C GLU A 13 -17.05 5.57 -34.70
N ALA A 14 -16.26 5.19 -33.70
CA ALA A 14 -16.38 3.89 -33.05
C ALA A 14 -17.82 3.76 -32.53
N LEU A 15 -18.59 2.86 -33.16
CA LEU A 15 -19.98 2.62 -32.78
C LEU A 15 -20.04 2.28 -31.28
N PRO A 16 -21.00 2.84 -30.52
CA PRO A 16 -21.11 2.54 -29.11
C PRO A 16 -21.33 1.04 -28.91
N PRO A 17 -20.72 0.43 -27.87
CA PRO A 17 -20.86 -0.99 -27.61
C PRO A 17 -22.33 -1.35 -27.36
N ARG A 18 -22.77 -2.51 -27.85
CA ARG A 18 -24.16 -2.96 -27.64
C ARG A 18 -24.30 -3.57 -26.25
N PRO A 19 -25.53 -3.70 -25.73
CA PRO A 19 -25.78 -4.42 -24.49
C PRO A 19 -25.22 -5.84 -24.55
N GLY A 20 -24.33 -6.19 -23.62
CA GLY A 20 -23.68 -7.50 -23.54
C GLY A 20 -22.34 -7.60 -24.30
N ASP A 21 -21.96 -6.58 -25.09
CA ASP A 21 -20.60 -6.49 -25.61
C ASP A 21 -19.64 -6.15 -24.45
N GLU A 22 -18.39 -6.62 -24.56
CA GLU A 22 -17.36 -6.32 -23.57
C GLU A 22 -17.09 -4.80 -23.57
N GLY A 23 -17.22 -4.18 -22.40
CA GLY A 23 -17.03 -2.74 -22.25
C GLY A 23 -15.56 -2.33 -22.33
N MET A 24 -15.30 -1.04 -22.13
CA MET A 24 -13.94 -0.52 -21.97
C MET A 24 -13.18 -1.33 -20.91
N PRO A 25 -11.96 -1.82 -21.20
CA PRO A 25 -11.13 -2.49 -20.20
C PRO A 25 -10.94 -1.60 -18.96
N ARG A 26 -11.03 -2.19 -17.76
CA ARG A 26 -10.97 -1.42 -16.50
C ARG A 26 -9.75 -0.50 -16.43
N GLN A 27 -8.59 -0.99 -16.83
CA GLN A 27 -7.32 -0.27 -16.83
C GLN A 27 -7.33 1.02 -17.67
N ASP A 28 -8.20 1.09 -18.68
CA ASP A 28 -8.32 2.23 -19.58
C ASP A 28 -9.36 3.25 -19.08
N THR A 29 -10.11 2.91 -18.03
CA THR A 29 -11.13 3.78 -17.47
C THR A 29 -10.52 4.91 -16.65
N ILE A 30 -11.11 6.12 -16.74
CA ILE A 30 -10.72 7.28 -15.90
C ILE A 30 -10.81 6.94 -14.40
N LEU A 31 -11.83 6.18 -14.01
CA LEU A 31 -12.00 5.73 -12.63
C LEU A 31 -10.81 4.88 -12.15
N PHE A 32 -10.24 4.02 -12.99
CA PHE A 32 -9.04 3.26 -12.62
C PHE A 32 -7.84 4.19 -12.41
N ARG A 33 -7.65 5.17 -13.29
CA ARG A 33 -6.60 6.17 -13.15
C ARG A 33 -6.72 6.95 -11.84
N ILE A 34 -7.92 7.42 -11.49
CA ILE A 34 -8.17 8.14 -10.23
C ILE A 34 -7.86 7.24 -9.03
N GLU A 35 -8.31 5.98 -9.04
CA GLU A 35 -7.97 5.02 -7.98
C GLU A 35 -6.46 4.86 -7.83
N GLN A 36 -5.72 4.66 -8.93
CA GLN A 36 -4.26 4.54 -8.86
C GLN A 36 -3.57 5.82 -8.34
N GLU A 37 -4.11 7.00 -8.66
CA GLU A 37 -3.61 8.27 -8.14
C GLU A 37 -3.85 8.41 -6.61
N GLU A 38 -5.01 7.97 -6.10
CA GLU A 38 -5.31 7.98 -4.66
C GLU A 38 -4.38 7.06 -3.85
N LEU A 39 -3.93 5.97 -4.48
CA LEU A 39 -2.96 5.01 -3.94
C LEU A 39 -1.52 5.54 -3.93
N VAL A 40 -1.28 6.79 -4.30
CA VAL A 40 0.02 7.42 -4.17
C VAL A 40 -0.04 8.56 -3.15
N LYS A 41 0.98 8.67 -2.31
CA LYS A 41 1.26 9.87 -1.51
C LYS A 41 2.51 10.56 -2.03
N LEU A 42 2.52 11.88 -2.01
CA LEU A 42 3.75 12.65 -2.10
C LEU A 42 4.29 12.91 -0.69
N VAL A 43 5.52 12.47 -0.46
CA VAL A 43 6.28 12.72 0.78
C VAL A 43 7.43 13.63 0.41
N ASN A 44 7.53 14.79 1.06
CA ASN A 44 8.63 15.71 0.82
C ASN A 44 9.82 15.30 1.66
N VAL A 45 10.92 14.95 1.01
CA VAL A 45 12.19 14.60 1.65
C VAL A 45 13.17 15.76 1.43
N CYS A 46 13.83 16.22 2.49
CA CYS A 46 14.89 17.20 2.39
C CYS A 46 16.17 16.52 1.92
N VAL A 47 16.88 17.09 0.94
CA VAL A 47 18.18 16.58 0.50
C VAL A 47 19.18 16.70 1.66
N PRO A 48 19.74 15.58 2.15
CA PRO A 48 20.69 15.59 3.25
C PRO A 48 22.08 16.10 2.83
N GLU A 49 22.83 16.64 3.79
CA GLU A 49 24.26 16.92 3.62
C GLU A 49 25.06 15.62 3.48
N GLY A 50 26.12 15.64 2.67
CA GLY A 50 27.03 14.48 2.52
C GLY A 50 26.45 13.31 1.74
N MET A 51 25.48 13.56 0.85
CA MET A 51 24.90 12.53 -0.02
C MET A 51 25.97 11.83 -0.88
N MET A 52 25.94 10.50 -0.90
CA MET A 52 26.83 9.69 -1.74
C MET A 52 26.56 9.94 -3.24
N GLU A 53 27.53 9.60 -4.10
CA GLU A 53 27.42 9.77 -5.57
C GLU A 53 26.20 9.08 -6.18
N ASN A 54 25.72 7.99 -5.56
CA ASN A 54 24.52 7.26 -5.99
C ASN A 54 23.19 7.94 -5.61
N ARG A 55 23.25 9.07 -4.89
CA ARG A 55 22.11 9.87 -4.44
C ARG A 55 20.97 9.08 -3.78
N LEU A 56 21.30 8.03 -3.05
CA LEU A 56 20.31 7.20 -2.36
C LEU A 56 20.00 7.74 -0.96
N VAL A 57 18.72 7.90 -0.66
CA VAL A 57 18.22 8.23 0.68
C VAL A 57 17.33 7.11 1.19
N THR A 58 17.62 6.68 2.41
CA THR A 58 16.74 5.81 3.18
C THR A 58 15.92 6.67 4.14
N PHE A 59 14.60 6.50 4.14
CA PHE A 59 13.72 7.08 5.16
C PHE A 59 12.65 6.07 5.58
N VAL A 60 12.10 6.26 6.78
CA VAL A 60 10.97 5.47 7.27
C VAL A 60 9.69 6.28 7.12
N TYR A 61 8.71 5.73 6.42
CA TYR A 61 7.40 6.32 6.27
C TYR A 61 6.34 5.22 6.43
N ASP A 62 5.34 5.48 7.28
CA ASP A 62 4.28 4.50 7.60
C ASP A 62 4.82 3.13 8.07
N GLY A 63 5.86 3.17 8.91
CA GLY A 63 6.52 1.96 9.45
C GLY A 63 7.31 1.15 8.43
N LYS A 64 7.46 1.62 7.19
CA LYS A 64 8.23 0.95 6.13
C LYS A 64 9.48 1.75 5.78
N ARG A 65 10.57 1.02 5.56
CA ARG A 65 11.82 1.59 5.03
C ARG A 65 11.70 1.77 3.52
N HIS A 66 11.97 2.97 3.05
CA HIS A 66 11.99 3.34 1.64
C HIS A 66 13.40 3.75 1.25
N ASP A 67 13.93 3.14 0.20
CA ASP A 67 15.21 3.48 -0.40
C ASP A 67 14.94 4.14 -1.76
N VAL A 68 15.24 5.44 -1.86
CA VAL A 68 14.87 6.25 -3.03
C VAL A 68 16.07 7.06 -3.52
N VAL A 69 16.23 7.10 -4.84
CA VAL A 69 17.24 7.92 -5.50
C VAL A 69 16.70 9.32 -5.74
N ILE A 70 17.39 10.34 -5.25
CA ILE A 70 17.01 11.74 -5.48
C ILE A 70 17.44 12.15 -6.91
N PRO A 71 16.53 12.74 -7.71
CA PRO A 71 16.87 13.21 -9.05
C PRO A 71 17.98 14.27 -9.07
N GLU A 72 18.70 14.33 -10.18
CA GLU A 72 19.67 15.38 -10.48
C GLU A 72 19.04 16.78 -10.46
N GLY A 73 19.79 17.78 -10.02
CA GLY A 73 19.37 19.19 -9.98
C GLY A 73 18.83 19.71 -8.65
N PHE A 74 18.60 18.85 -7.65
CA PHE A 74 18.24 19.29 -6.29
C PHE A 74 19.49 19.53 -5.41
N GLU A 75 19.55 20.69 -4.78
CA GLU A 75 20.60 21.08 -3.84
C GLU A 75 20.30 20.64 -2.41
N VAL A 76 21.33 20.58 -1.57
CA VAL A 76 21.22 20.28 -0.14
C VAL A 76 20.19 21.21 0.52
N GLY A 77 19.30 20.64 1.34
CA GLY A 77 18.24 21.37 2.03
C GLY A 77 16.98 21.63 1.19
N GLN A 78 16.98 21.38 -0.12
CA GLN A 78 15.77 21.47 -0.94
C GLN A 78 14.83 20.29 -0.68
N GLN A 79 13.53 20.53 -0.85
CA GLN A 79 12.49 19.50 -0.69
C GLN A 79 12.22 18.81 -2.03
N VAL A 80 12.24 17.48 -2.00
CA VAL A 80 11.99 16.62 -3.15
C VAL A 80 10.70 15.83 -2.91
N PRO A 81 9.68 15.95 -3.76
CA PRO A 81 8.44 15.19 -3.62
C PRO A 81 8.65 13.75 -4.10
N ILE A 82 8.67 12.81 -3.18
CA ILE A 82 8.79 11.37 -3.45
C ILE A 82 7.41 10.72 -3.48
N ARG A 83 7.12 9.97 -4.56
CA ARG A 83 5.90 9.17 -4.68
C ARG A 83 6.03 7.88 -3.89
N VAL A 84 5.27 7.78 -2.79
CA VAL A 84 5.17 6.56 -1.98
C VAL A 84 3.84 5.87 -2.28
N GLN A 85 3.90 4.58 -2.60
CA GLN A 85 2.70 3.76 -2.77
C GLN A 85 2.02 3.54 -1.42
N LYS A 86 0.74 3.89 -1.33
CA LYS A 86 -0.14 3.55 -0.22
C LYS A 86 -0.80 2.21 -0.52
N ARG A 87 -1.05 1.45 0.55
CA ARG A 87 -1.94 0.30 0.48
C ARG A 87 -3.38 0.80 0.64
N PRO A 88 -4.33 0.41 -0.23
CA PRO A 88 -5.74 0.72 0.01
C PRO A 88 -6.27 -0.03 1.24
N PRO A 89 -7.48 0.35 1.70
CA PRO A 89 -8.25 -0.47 2.62
C PRO A 89 -8.33 -1.91 2.10
N LEU A 90 -8.25 -2.88 3.02
CA LEU A 90 -8.34 -4.30 2.66
C LEU A 90 -9.68 -4.58 1.99
N GLU A 91 -9.64 -5.04 0.74
CA GLU A 91 -10.83 -5.42 -0.01
C GLU A 91 -11.60 -6.49 0.75
N ARG A 92 -12.94 -6.47 0.69
CA ARG A 92 -13.77 -7.44 1.44
C ARG A 92 -13.38 -8.89 1.14
N ASN A 93 -13.11 -9.18 -0.12
CA ASN A 93 -12.71 -10.50 -0.62
C ASN A 93 -11.87 -10.38 -1.91
N GLN A 94 -11.29 -11.51 -2.34
CA GLN A 94 -10.42 -11.56 -3.52
C GLN A 94 -11.15 -11.22 -4.82
N ALA A 95 -12.43 -11.55 -4.94
CA ALA A 95 -13.21 -11.28 -6.15
C ALA A 95 -13.37 -9.77 -6.39
N GLN A 96 -13.63 -9.00 -5.33
CA GLN A 96 -13.65 -7.53 -5.40
C GLN A 96 -12.28 -6.96 -5.74
N GLY A 97 -11.22 -7.48 -5.12
CA GLY A 97 -9.85 -7.11 -5.48
C GLY A 97 -9.55 -7.37 -6.95
N ALA A 98 -10.00 -8.51 -7.50
CA ALA A 98 -9.79 -8.85 -8.89
C ALA A 98 -10.44 -7.86 -9.87
N CYS A 99 -11.66 -7.43 -9.58
CA CYS A 99 -12.36 -6.41 -10.38
C CYS A 99 -11.65 -5.04 -10.39
N ARG A 100 -10.86 -4.74 -9.36
CA ARG A 100 -10.10 -3.48 -9.24
C ARG A 100 -8.63 -3.59 -9.67
N GLY A 101 -8.20 -4.78 -10.10
CA GLY A 101 -6.80 -5.04 -10.47
C GLY A 101 -5.88 -5.36 -9.28
N HIS A 102 -6.45 -5.59 -8.10
CA HIS A 102 -5.74 -5.90 -6.85
C HIS A 102 -5.62 -7.41 -6.61
N GLN A 103 -5.51 -8.19 -7.70
CA GLN A 103 -5.57 -9.66 -7.66
C GLN A 103 -4.48 -10.30 -6.80
N GLN A 104 -3.36 -9.61 -6.62
CA GLN A 104 -2.21 -10.10 -5.86
C GLN A 104 -2.18 -9.57 -4.42
N TRP A 105 -3.19 -8.80 -4.01
CA TRP A 105 -3.24 -8.26 -2.65
C TRP A 105 -4.06 -9.17 -1.75
N ASP A 106 -3.62 -9.28 -0.50
CA ASP A 106 -4.40 -9.95 0.53
C ASP A 106 -5.70 -9.18 0.78
N SER A 107 -6.80 -9.91 0.84
CA SER A 107 -8.12 -9.37 1.19
C SER A 107 -8.40 -9.47 2.68
N ARG A 108 -9.43 -8.78 3.16
CA ARG A 108 -9.86 -8.83 4.56
C ARG A 108 -10.15 -10.25 5.05
N SER A 109 -10.67 -11.11 4.16
CA SER A 109 -10.92 -12.51 4.49
C SER A 109 -9.63 -13.28 4.80
N TYR A 110 -8.52 -12.95 4.13
CA TYR A 110 -7.21 -13.57 4.39
C TYR A 110 -6.75 -13.35 5.84
N TYR A 111 -6.86 -12.12 6.34
CA TYR A 111 -6.45 -11.80 7.72
C TYR A 111 -7.50 -12.18 8.77
N TRP A 112 -8.79 -12.10 8.43
CA TRP A 112 -9.88 -12.40 9.35
C TRP A 112 -10.07 -13.90 9.60
N GLU A 113 -9.86 -14.75 8.60
CA GLU A 113 -10.13 -16.20 8.72
C GLU A 113 -9.30 -16.87 9.84
N PRO A 114 -7.98 -16.62 9.97
CA PRO A 114 -7.20 -17.13 11.10
C PRO A 114 -7.73 -16.63 12.45
N LEU A 115 -8.32 -15.44 12.49
CA LEU A 115 -8.76 -14.79 13.73
C LEU A 115 -10.16 -15.23 14.19
N ARG A 116 -10.96 -15.87 13.33
CA ARG A 116 -12.32 -16.33 13.67
C ARG A 116 -12.37 -17.40 14.74
N HIS A 117 -11.36 -18.25 14.80
CA HIS A 117 -11.32 -19.41 15.67
C HIS A 117 -10.24 -19.21 16.70
N SER A 118 -10.38 -19.79 17.90
CA SER A 118 -9.28 -19.82 18.86
C SER A 118 -8.03 -20.48 18.25
N PRO A 119 -6.82 -20.11 18.70
CA PRO A 119 -5.59 -20.80 18.35
C PRO A 119 -5.79 -22.31 18.51
N ARG A 120 -5.44 -23.10 17.49
CA ARG A 120 -5.55 -24.57 17.53
C ARG A 120 -4.34 -25.20 18.21
N VAL A 121 -3.83 -24.52 19.23
CA VAL A 121 -2.66 -24.96 19.98
C VAL A 121 -3.16 -25.85 21.11
N ASP A 122 -2.45 -26.94 21.37
CA ASP A 122 -2.76 -27.84 22.49
C ASP A 122 -2.68 -27.09 23.85
N ASP A 123 -3.12 -27.74 24.92
CA ASP A 123 -3.27 -27.20 26.29
C ASP A 123 -2.01 -26.51 26.90
N SER A 124 -0.86 -26.53 26.21
CA SER A 124 0.40 -25.88 26.59
C SER A 124 0.73 -24.61 25.79
N CYS A 125 -0.30 -23.91 25.29
CA CYS A 125 -0.20 -22.64 24.59
C CYS A 125 0.66 -21.59 25.33
N LYS A 126 1.68 -21.06 24.64
CA LYS A 126 2.51 -19.93 25.08
C LYS A 126 2.37 -18.76 24.11
N LEU A 127 2.52 -17.53 24.63
CA LEU A 127 2.55 -16.32 23.79
C LEU A 127 3.72 -16.30 22.80
N THR A 128 4.74 -17.14 23.02
CA THR A 128 5.89 -17.30 22.14
C THR A 128 5.61 -18.17 20.92
N ASP A 129 4.47 -18.87 20.89
CA ASP A 129 4.13 -19.81 19.83
C ASP A 129 3.88 -19.08 18.50
N ASP A 130 4.30 -19.70 17.40
CA ASP A 130 4.24 -19.08 16.08
C ASP A 130 2.80 -18.79 15.63
N ASP A 131 1.82 -19.60 16.07
CA ASP A 131 0.40 -19.31 15.79
C ASP A 131 -0.05 -18.01 16.45
N PHE A 132 0.40 -17.73 17.68
CA PHE A 132 0.09 -16.47 18.37
C PHE A 132 0.74 -15.27 17.68
N LYS A 133 2.02 -15.39 17.30
CA LYS A 133 2.72 -14.32 16.56
C LYS A 133 2.03 -14.03 15.23
N ARG A 134 1.73 -15.07 14.45
CA ARG A 134 1.04 -14.93 13.16
C ARG A 134 -0.35 -14.29 13.31
N ARG A 135 -1.11 -14.68 14.34
CA ARG A 135 -2.43 -14.09 14.62
C ARG A 135 -2.29 -12.64 15.07
N TYR A 136 -1.29 -12.32 15.88
CA TYR A 136 -1.00 -10.95 16.28
C TYR A 136 -0.66 -10.08 15.06
N GLU A 137 0.13 -10.58 14.12
CA GLU A 137 0.40 -9.90 12.85
C GLU A 137 -0.89 -9.68 12.03
N CYS A 138 -1.77 -10.68 11.94
CA CYS A 138 -3.07 -10.53 11.27
C CYS A 138 -3.94 -9.46 11.94
N TYR A 139 -3.93 -9.41 13.28
CA TYR A 139 -4.64 -8.38 14.04
C TYR A 139 -4.06 -6.98 13.75
N LEU A 140 -2.74 -6.83 13.80
CA LEU A 140 -2.06 -5.57 13.46
C LEU A 140 -2.38 -5.12 12.03
N ALA A 141 -2.40 -6.04 11.07
CA ALA A 141 -2.74 -5.75 9.68
C ALA A 141 -4.18 -5.21 9.51
N MET A 142 -5.11 -5.61 10.38
CA MET A 142 -6.49 -5.13 10.38
C MET A 142 -6.74 -3.90 11.27
N ARG A 143 -5.75 -3.44 12.06
CA ARG A 143 -5.86 -2.38 13.07
C ARG A 143 -6.00 -0.95 12.50
N GLY A 144 -6.23 -0.80 11.19
CA GLY A 144 -6.76 0.46 10.63
C GLY A 144 -5.75 1.57 10.31
N ARG A 145 -4.44 1.32 10.34
CA ARG A 145 -3.44 2.31 9.84
C ARG A 145 -3.40 2.41 8.30
N ASN A 146 -3.91 1.40 7.60
CA ASN A 146 -4.03 1.35 6.14
C ASN A 146 -5.46 1.67 5.65
N MET A 147 -6.02 2.80 6.10
CA MET A 147 -7.28 3.38 5.61
C MET A 147 -8.56 2.54 5.71
N ASP A 148 -8.61 1.41 6.43
CA ASP A 148 -9.88 0.77 6.79
C ASP A 148 -10.26 1.12 8.24
N LEU A 149 -11.37 1.86 8.41
CA LEU A 149 -12.00 2.10 9.70
C LEU A 149 -12.64 0.79 10.19
N LEU A 150 -11.86 -0.10 10.76
CA LEU A 150 -12.42 -1.23 11.51
C LEU A 150 -12.92 -0.81 12.89
N LEU A 151 -12.35 0.27 13.45
CA LEU A 151 -12.79 0.87 14.69
C LEU A 151 -12.86 2.39 14.53
N HIS A 152 -14.04 2.96 14.74
CA HIS A 152 -14.21 4.40 14.84
C HIS A 152 -13.46 4.90 16.08
N ASN A 153 -12.49 5.79 15.90
CA ASN A 153 -11.99 6.72 16.92
C ASN A 153 -11.46 6.11 18.23
N LEU A 154 -10.61 5.08 18.18
CA LEU A 154 -9.69 4.86 19.31
C LEU A 154 -8.37 5.59 19.01
N PRO A 155 -8.00 6.68 19.73
CA PRO A 155 -6.63 7.13 19.73
C PRO A 155 -5.77 6.03 20.34
N GLU A 156 -4.86 5.47 19.54
CA GLU A 156 -4.02 4.36 19.97
C GLU A 156 -2.63 4.85 20.38
N GLU A 157 -2.18 4.43 21.56
CA GLU A 157 -0.81 4.60 22.00
C GLU A 157 0.10 3.65 21.22
N VAL A 158 1.18 4.20 20.68
CA VAL A 158 2.27 3.41 20.06
C VAL A 158 3.14 2.94 21.22
N PRO A 159 3.30 1.62 21.46
CA PRO A 159 4.33 1.15 22.37
C PRO A 159 5.68 1.69 21.89
N ALA A 160 6.51 2.22 22.78
CA ALA A 160 7.82 2.70 22.38
C ALA A 160 8.62 1.51 21.85
N ASP A 161 9.47 1.74 20.84
CA ASP A 161 10.33 0.68 20.28
C ASP A 161 11.25 0.05 21.36
N ASP A 162 11.42 0.72 22.50
CA ASP A 162 12.17 0.25 23.68
C ASP A 162 11.47 -0.88 24.47
N ASP A 163 10.16 -1.12 24.26
CA ASP A 163 9.40 -2.14 25.00
C ASP A 163 9.52 -3.56 24.42
N MET A 164 10.27 -3.73 23.32
CA MET A 164 10.49 -5.01 22.62
C MET A 164 11.89 -5.61 22.86
N GLU A 165 12.70 -5.06 23.77
CA GLU A 165 13.88 -5.76 24.28
C GLU A 165 13.42 -6.90 25.21
N GLY A 166 13.58 -8.14 24.73
CA GLY A 166 13.29 -9.35 25.50
C GLY A 166 14.04 -9.37 26.85
N PRO A 167 13.56 -10.15 27.83
CA PRO A 167 14.13 -10.17 29.17
C PRO A 167 15.63 -10.47 29.09
N GLY A 168 16.43 -9.48 29.49
CA GLY A 168 17.88 -9.60 29.61
C GLY A 168 18.23 -10.85 30.40
N SER A 169 19.07 -11.69 29.79
CA SER A 169 19.65 -12.85 30.41
C SER A 169 20.67 -12.43 31.47
N ASP A 170 20.19 -12.03 32.65
CA ASP A 170 21.04 -11.93 33.84
C ASP A 170 20.90 -13.22 34.65
N VAL A 171 21.82 -14.15 34.38
CA VAL A 171 22.12 -15.28 35.27
C VAL A 171 23.34 -14.88 36.09
N PRO A 172 23.20 -14.56 37.40
CA PRO A 172 24.36 -14.44 38.27
C PRO A 172 24.87 -15.84 38.66
N GLN A 173 26.19 -16.02 38.54
CA GLN A 173 26.94 -17.17 39.06
C GLN A 173 27.02 -17.16 40.60
#